data_AF-K1N7H3-F1
#
_entry.id   AF-K1N7H3-F1
#
_cell.length_a   1.000
_cell.length_b   1.000
_cell.length_c   1.000
_cell.angle_alpha   90.00
_cell.angle_beta   90.00
_cell.angle_gamma   90.00
#
_symmetry.space_group_name_H-M   'P 1'
#
loop_
_entity.id
_entity.type
_entity.pdbx_description
1 polymer ?
#
loop_
_entity_poly.entity_id
_entity_poly.type
_entity_poly.pdbx_seq_one_letter_code
_entity_poly.pdbx_strand_id
1 'polypeptide(L)'
;MPTTVTTSSEKLDEICKTFAAHKGQEKGAKILGIHFEGSYFTKEHGGAENPEFMEDPSIEEFDKWYRDSDGMLRKISLAPERKNVPQFVRHIVKKGVVASLGHTSATYEEARKALDAGATMFNHTFNGMNLLSQHTPNIIGCALTADDVFDEMIADGHHIKPIILQMLFDLKGPNHIVLMTDCLRTGGMPDGEYVLSGMKVTVRNHIALLENGKLAGSTLTLDKAVRNLVNWEVCKPYEAIKMATYTPARSLNENCGCILPDRDADFNVLDSNLNVLKTFVNGKEKYSVK
;
A
#
# COMPACT_ATOMS: atom_id res chain seq x y z
N MET A 1 4.12 -0.57 5.74
CA MET A 1 5.33 -1.42 5.59
C MET A 1 6.27 -0.72 4.63
N PRO A 2 7.59 -0.86 4.75
CA PRO A 2 8.50 -0.50 3.66
C PRO A 2 8.14 -1.27 2.39
N THR A 3 8.04 -0.53 1.29
CA THR A 3 7.59 -1.03 -0.01
C THR A 3 8.71 -0.91 -1.03
N THR A 4 8.93 -1.97 -1.80
CA THR A 4 9.86 -1.93 -2.93
C THR A 4 9.13 -1.49 -4.18
N VAL A 5 9.85 -0.85 -5.09
CA VAL A 5 9.45 -0.68 -6.48
C VAL A 5 9.85 -1.89 -7.32
N THR A 6 9.29 -1.98 -8.52
CA THR A 6 9.65 -2.90 -9.60
C THR A 6 11.13 -2.72 -9.95
N THR A 7 11.91 -3.78 -9.73
CA THR A 7 13.35 -3.80 -9.91
C THR A 7 13.82 -5.23 -10.25
N SER A 8 15.13 -5.42 -10.44
CA SER A 8 15.67 -6.73 -10.80
C SER A 8 15.56 -7.74 -9.66
N SER A 9 15.52 -9.03 -10.00
CA SER A 9 15.46 -10.14 -9.04
C SER A 9 16.65 -10.11 -8.07
N GLU A 10 17.86 -9.75 -8.56
CA GLU A 10 19.05 -9.59 -7.72
C GLU A 10 18.90 -8.46 -6.69
N LYS A 11 18.23 -7.37 -7.06
CA LYS A 11 17.99 -6.27 -6.13
C LYS A 11 16.95 -6.65 -5.08
N LEU A 12 15.89 -7.36 -5.46
CA LEU A 12 14.91 -7.90 -4.52
C LEU A 12 15.54 -8.91 -3.54
N ASP A 13 16.49 -9.72 -4.02
CA ASP A 13 17.29 -10.62 -3.18
C ASP A 13 18.11 -9.88 -2.12
N GLU A 14 18.81 -8.81 -2.53
CA GLU A 14 19.57 -7.96 -1.61
C GLU A 14 18.66 -7.32 -0.57
N ILE A 15 17.49 -6.84 -0.98
CA ILE A 15 16.49 -6.25 -0.09
C ILE A 15 16.02 -7.27 0.94
N CYS A 16 15.65 -8.49 0.52
CA CYS A 16 15.24 -9.57 1.43
C CYS A 16 16.29 -9.83 2.51
N LYS A 17 17.54 -10.04 2.09
CA LYS A 17 18.67 -10.30 3.01
C LYS A 17 18.93 -9.13 3.95
N THR A 18 18.80 -7.90 3.45
CA THR A 18 18.98 -6.68 4.25
C THR A 18 17.95 -6.58 5.37
N PHE A 19 16.67 -6.78 5.05
CA PHE A 19 15.61 -6.74 6.07
C PHE A 19 15.75 -7.88 7.08
N ALA A 20 16.04 -9.10 6.62
CA ALA A 20 16.30 -10.23 7.51
C ALA A 20 17.44 -9.94 8.51
N ALA A 21 18.55 -9.37 8.03
CA ALA A 21 19.71 -9.06 8.86
C ALA A 21 19.48 -7.93 9.89
N HIS A 22 18.49 -7.05 9.66
CA HIS A 22 18.24 -5.87 10.50
C HIS A 22 16.88 -5.92 11.23
N LYS A 23 16.17 -7.04 11.18
CA LYS A 23 14.89 -7.26 11.86
C LYS A 23 14.99 -6.93 13.36
N GLY A 24 14.12 -6.06 13.86
CA GLY A 24 14.07 -5.65 15.26
C GLY A 24 15.13 -4.62 15.69
N GLN A 25 15.94 -4.11 14.76
CA GLN A 25 16.95 -3.08 15.04
C GLN A 25 16.42 -1.64 14.84
N GLU A 26 15.14 -1.50 14.46
CA GLU A 26 14.50 -0.21 14.31
C GLU A 26 14.48 0.60 15.61
N LYS A 27 14.68 1.91 15.49
CA LYS A 27 14.65 2.83 16.65
C LYS A 27 13.29 3.49 16.87
N GLY A 28 12.41 3.44 15.87
CA GLY A 28 11.11 4.09 15.83
C GLY A 28 9.99 3.11 15.47
N ALA A 29 9.24 3.40 14.41
CA ALA A 29 8.17 2.53 13.93
C ALA A 29 8.69 1.11 13.63
N LYS A 30 7.93 0.10 14.06
CA LYS A 30 8.23 -1.31 13.83
C LYS A 30 8.11 -1.66 12.35
N ILE A 31 9.04 -2.48 11.86
CA ILE A 31 8.96 -3.02 10.50
C ILE A 31 8.25 -4.38 10.59
N LEU A 32 6.93 -4.37 10.36
CA LEU A 32 6.10 -5.59 10.39
C LEU A 32 6.42 -6.56 9.24
N GLY A 33 7.04 -6.06 8.18
CA GLY A 33 7.41 -6.83 7.01
C GLY A 33 7.71 -5.94 5.81
N ILE A 34 7.87 -6.59 4.67
CA ILE A 34 8.20 -6.01 3.38
C ILE A 34 6.99 -6.20 2.47
N HIS A 35 6.69 -5.16 1.69
CA HIS A 35 5.74 -5.20 0.60
C HIS A 35 6.52 -5.12 -0.72
N PHE A 36 6.36 -6.12 -1.58
CA PHE A 36 6.82 -6.03 -2.96
C PHE A 36 5.72 -5.44 -3.85
N GLU A 37 5.91 -4.21 -4.31
CA GLU A 37 5.05 -3.59 -5.31
C GLU A 37 5.63 -3.86 -6.70
N GLY A 38 5.13 -4.92 -7.33
CA GLY A 38 5.75 -5.52 -8.51
C GLY A 38 6.73 -6.64 -8.14
N SER A 39 7.47 -7.21 -9.09
CA SER A 39 7.58 -6.81 -10.50
C SER A 39 6.44 -7.35 -11.40
N TYR A 40 5.46 -8.04 -10.84
CA TYR A 40 4.43 -8.77 -11.59
C TYR A 40 3.25 -7.88 -12.07
N PHE A 41 3.57 -6.70 -12.60
CA PHE A 41 2.63 -5.68 -13.06
C PHE A 41 2.50 -5.62 -14.58
N THR A 42 1.48 -4.95 -15.11
CA THR A 42 1.30 -4.75 -16.55
C THR A 42 1.90 -3.43 -17.01
N LYS A 43 2.71 -3.46 -18.09
CA LYS A 43 3.49 -2.31 -18.57
C LYS A 43 2.64 -1.08 -18.88
N GLU A 44 1.43 -1.27 -19.42
CA GLU A 44 0.48 -0.20 -19.73
C GLU A 44 0.14 0.66 -18.50
N HIS A 45 0.05 0.03 -17.32
CA HIS A 45 -0.27 0.66 -16.06
C HIS A 45 0.94 0.78 -15.13
N GLY A 46 2.16 0.75 -15.67
CA GLY A 46 3.38 0.82 -14.87
C GLY A 46 3.52 2.10 -14.05
N GLY A 47 3.02 3.23 -14.51
CA GLY A 47 3.16 4.50 -13.76
C GLY A 47 4.63 4.84 -13.53
N ALA A 48 5.03 4.92 -12.26
CA ALA A 48 6.41 5.13 -11.81
C ALA A 48 7.15 3.82 -11.49
N GLU A 49 6.78 2.73 -12.13
CA GLU A 49 7.44 1.42 -12.06
C GLU A 49 8.25 1.16 -13.34
N ASN A 50 9.46 0.61 -13.21
CA ASN A 50 10.31 0.37 -14.38
C ASN A 50 9.79 -0.83 -15.20
N PRO A 51 9.29 -0.63 -16.44
CA PRO A 51 8.68 -1.68 -17.24
C PRO A 51 9.65 -2.74 -17.76
N GLU A 52 10.97 -2.51 -17.67
CA GLU A 52 11.99 -3.48 -18.09
C GLU A 52 12.02 -4.72 -17.19
N PHE A 53 11.69 -4.56 -15.90
CA PHE A 53 11.69 -5.67 -14.94
C PHE A 53 10.31 -6.33 -14.81
N MET A 54 9.29 -5.87 -15.53
CA MET A 54 7.94 -6.41 -15.42
C MET A 54 7.77 -7.76 -16.11
N GLU A 55 7.40 -8.78 -15.35
CA GLU A 55 7.31 -10.17 -15.80
C GLU A 55 6.11 -10.93 -15.24
N ASP A 56 5.93 -12.18 -15.66
CA ASP A 56 4.90 -13.08 -15.11
C ASP A 56 5.37 -13.64 -13.75
N PRO A 57 4.47 -13.90 -12.79
CA PRO A 57 4.83 -14.38 -11.46
C PRO A 57 5.52 -15.75 -11.47
N SER A 58 6.52 -15.91 -10.60
CA SER A 58 7.31 -17.13 -10.43
C SER A 58 7.22 -17.65 -9.00
N ILE A 59 6.77 -18.89 -8.83
CA ILE A 59 6.68 -19.54 -7.52
C ILE A 59 8.09 -19.79 -6.96
N GLU A 60 9.03 -20.16 -7.82
CA GLU A 60 10.41 -20.46 -7.46
C GLU A 60 11.14 -19.21 -6.92
N GLU A 61 10.94 -18.05 -7.57
CA GLU A 61 11.49 -16.78 -7.10
C GLU A 61 10.87 -16.34 -5.79
N PHE A 62 9.54 -16.41 -5.69
CA PHE A 62 8.85 -16.10 -4.44
C PHE A 62 9.34 -16.98 -3.27
N ASP A 63 9.46 -18.29 -3.48
CA ASP A 63 9.95 -19.20 -2.45
C ASP A 63 11.37 -18.86 -2.01
N LYS A 64 12.19 -18.37 -2.93
CA LYS A 64 13.52 -17.85 -2.62
C LYS A 64 13.45 -16.57 -1.80
N TRP A 65 12.70 -15.55 -2.23
CA TRP A 65 12.54 -14.29 -1.50
C TRP A 65 11.94 -14.48 -0.10
N TYR A 66 10.94 -15.37 0.01
CA TYR A 66 10.33 -15.69 1.30
C TYR A 66 11.33 -16.30 2.28
N ARG A 67 12.19 -17.21 1.81
CA ARG A 67 13.29 -17.77 2.62
C ARG A 67 14.35 -16.71 2.95
N ASP A 68 14.83 -15.99 1.95
CA ASP A 68 15.91 -15.00 2.08
C ASP A 68 15.50 -13.80 2.96
N SER A 69 14.20 -13.52 3.08
CA SER A 69 13.65 -12.47 3.94
C SER A 69 13.33 -12.94 5.36
N ASP A 70 13.62 -14.19 5.74
CA ASP A 70 13.23 -14.76 7.05
C ASP A 70 11.73 -14.55 7.36
N GLY A 71 10.89 -14.82 6.36
CA GLY A 71 9.43 -14.64 6.43
C GLY A 71 8.96 -13.18 6.53
N MET A 72 9.85 -12.19 6.34
CA MET A 72 9.48 -10.78 6.36
C MET A 72 8.75 -10.32 5.09
N LEU A 73 8.75 -11.08 4.00
CA LEU A 73 7.89 -10.77 2.86
C LEU A 73 6.43 -11.05 3.22
N ARG A 74 5.63 -9.98 3.43
CA ARG A 74 4.25 -10.06 3.97
C ARG A 74 3.17 -9.68 2.96
N LYS A 75 3.52 -8.93 1.92
CA LYS A 75 2.57 -8.50 0.87
C LYS A 75 3.26 -8.47 -0.49
N ILE A 76 2.56 -8.88 -1.53
CA ILE A 76 2.97 -8.72 -2.93
C ILE A 76 1.81 -8.08 -3.69
N SER A 77 2.09 -7.01 -4.43
CA SER A 77 1.15 -6.43 -5.39
C SER A 77 1.44 -6.96 -6.79
N LEU A 78 0.40 -7.37 -7.50
CA LEU A 78 0.50 -7.95 -8.84
C LEU A 78 -0.72 -7.67 -9.71
N ALA A 79 -0.54 -7.80 -11.01
CA ALA A 79 -1.60 -7.63 -12.01
C ALA A 79 -2.31 -8.97 -12.28
N PRO A 80 -3.63 -9.09 -12.04
CA PRO A 80 -4.33 -10.39 -12.06
C PRO A 80 -4.46 -11.06 -13.43
N GLU A 81 -4.29 -10.33 -14.53
CA GLU A 81 -4.30 -10.83 -15.92
C GLU A 81 -2.98 -11.51 -16.33
N ARG A 82 -1.92 -11.39 -15.52
CA ARG A 82 -0.63 -12.05 -15.78
C ARG A 82 -0.77 -13.57 -15.76
N LYS A 83 0.16 -14.26 -16.43
CA LYS A 83 0.08 -15.73 -16.53
C LYS A 83 0.22 -16.38 -15.16
N ASN A 84 -0.56 -17.43 -14.92
CA ASN A 84 -0.50 -18.25 -13.71
C ASN A 84 -0.81 -17.53 -12.38
N VAL A 85 -1.38 -16.32 -12.41
CA VAL A 85 -1.67 -15.55 -11.18
C VAL A 85 -2.55 -16.33 -10.19
N PRO A 86 -3.66 -16.99 -10.57
CA PRO A 86 -4.45 -17.75 -9.59
C PRO A 86 -3.65 -18.84 -8.87
N GLN A 87 -2.73 -19.51 -9.57
CA GLN A 87 -1.84 -20.54 -9.00
C GLN A 87 -0.84 -19.90 -8.03
N PHE A 88 -0.24 -18.80 -8.45
CA PHE A 88 0.71 -18.04 -7.64
C PHE A 88 0.06 -17.49 -6.35
N VAL A 89 -1.11 -16.85 -6.47
CA VAL A 89 -1.87 -16.30 -5.33
C VAL A 89 -2.18 -17.40 -4.31
N ARG A 90 -2.69 -18.56 -4.75
CA ARG A 90 -2.93 -19.71 -3.86
C ARG A 90 -1.66 -20.15 -3.13
N HIS A 91 -0.51 -20.07 -3.78
CA HIS A 91 0.77 -20.47 -3.19
C HIS A 91 1.24 -19.47 -2.13
N ILE A 92 1.23 -18.17 -2.41
CA ILE A 92 1.75 -17.16 -1.46
C ILE A 92 0.82 -17.00 -0.25
N VAL A 93 -0.50 -17.07 -0.46
CA VAL A 93 -1.51 -16.96 0.61
C VAL A 93 -1.39 -18.12 1.60
N LYS A 94 -1.07 -19.34 1.13
CA LYS A 94 -0.78 -20.49 2.02
C LYS A 94 0.41 -20.26 2.94
N LYS A 95 1.32 -19.33 2.60
CA LYS A 95 2.46 -18.94 3.45
C LYS A 95 2.17 -17.69 4.31
N GLY A 96 0.92 -17.23 4.31
CA GLY A 96 0.49 -16.04 5.06
C GLY A 96 0.90 -14.71 4.42
N VAL A 97 1.20 -14.69 3.11
CA VAL A 97 1.51 -13.48 2.36
C VAL A 97 0.25 -12.94 1.70
N VAL A 98 -0.02 -11.65 1.86
CA VAL A 98 -1.17 -10.97 1.25
C VAL A 98 -0.90 -10.73 -0.24
N ALA A 99 -1.82 -11.18 -1.09
CA ALA A 99 -1.86 -10.79 -2.50
C ALA A 99 -2.73 -9.55 -2.66
N SER A 100 -2.14 -8.48 -3.19
CA SER A 100 -2.82 -7.23 -3.52
C SER A 100 -2.86 -7.01 -5.03
N LEU A 101 -3.97 -6.51 -5.56
CA LEU A 101 -4.20 -6.41 -7.01
C LEU A 101 -4.05 -4.96 -7.46
N GLY A 102 -3.19 -4.69 -8.45
CA GLY A 102 -2.94 -3.33 -8.95
C GLY A 102 -2.02 -3.28 -10.17
N HIS A 103 -1.81 -2.08 -10.73
CA HIS A 103 -1.00 -1.85 -11.93
C HIS A 103 -1.35 -2.80 -13.09
N THR A 104 -2.62 -2.76 -13.50
CA THR A 104 -3.27 -3.84 -14.23
C THR A 104 -4.30 -3.34 -15.24
N SER A 105 -4.36 -4.03 -16.38
CA SER A 105 -5.39 -3.88 -17.42
C SER A 105 -6.55 -4.87 -17.21
N ALA A 106 -6.61 -5.58 -16.08
CA ALA A 106 -7.50 -6.72 -15.89
C ALA A 106 -8.98 -6.41 -16.03
N THR A 107 -9.67 -7.39 -16.59
CA THR A 107 -11.13 -7.51 -16.59
C THR A 107 -11.66 -7.78 -15.18
N TYR A 108 -12.97 -7.61 -15.02
CA TYR A 108 -13.65 -7.95 -13.77
C TYR A 108 -13.45 -9.44 -13.41
N GLU A 109 -13.54 -10.30 -14.42
CA GLU A 109 -13.45 -11.76 -14.30
C GLU A 109 -12.04 -12.23 -13.90
N GLU A 110 -11.00 -11.59 -14.42
CA GLU A 110 -9.61 -11.87 -14.02
C GLU A 110 -9.37 -11.45 -12.56
N ALA A 111 -9.85 -10.27 -12.16
CA ALA A 111 -9.79 -9.84 -10.77
C ALA A 111 -10.54 -10.81 -9.85
N ARG A 112 -11.77 -11.23 -10.22
CA ARG A 112 -12.54 -12.23 -9.47
C ARG A 112 -11.80 -13.56 -9.33
N LYS A 113 -11.18 -14.07 -10.38
CA LYS A 113 -10.37 -15.32 -10.30
C LYS A 113 -9.20 -15.19 -9.32
N ALA A 114 -8.58 -14.02 -9.21
CA ALA A 114 -7.54 -13.77 -8.24
C ALA A 114 -8.10 -13.69 -6.80
N LEU A 115 -9.26 -13.07 -6.60
CA LEU A 115 -9.97 -13.10 -5.31
C LEU A 115 -10.35 -14.53 -4.89
N ASP A 116 -10.93 -15.30 -5.81
CA ASP A 116 -11.30 -16.71 -5.57
C ASP A 116 -10.07 -17.59 -5.29
N ALA A 117 -8.89 -17.16 -5.74
CA ALA A 117 -7.60 -17.79 -5.43
C ALA A 117 -7.04 -17.38 -4.06
N GLY A 118 -7.61 -16.37 -3.41
CA GLY A 118 -7.24 -15.91 -2.06
C GLY A 118 -6.65 -14.51 -1.99
N ALA A 119 -6.65 -13.73 -3.08
CA ALA A 119 -6.30 -12.31 -2.99
C ALA A 119 -7.35 -11.55 -2.17
N THR A 120 -6.91 -10.62 -1.34
CA THR A 120 -7.78 -9.94 -0.36
C THR A 120 -7.69 -8.43 -0.42
N MET A 121 -6.91 -7.87 -1.35
CA MET A 121 -6.61 -6.44 -1.35
C MET A 121 -6.52 -5.87 -2.76
N PHE A 122 -6.91 -4.61 -2.91
CA PHE A 122 -6.65 -3.79 -4.08
C PHE A 122 -5.62 -2.71 -3.73
N ASN A 123 -4.53 -2.67 -4.48
CA ASN A 123 -3.41 -1.76 -4.25
C ASN A 123 -3.80 -0.37 -4.75
N HIS A 124 -3.64 0.65 -3.89
CA HIS A 124 -4.00 2.06 -4.13
C HIS A 124 -5.17 2.26 -5.11
N THR A 125 -6.31 1.66 -4.80
CA THR A 125 -7.53 1.55 -5.63
C THR A 125 -7.76 2.81 -6.48
N PHE A 126 -8.12 2.62 -7.75
CA PHE A 126 -8.20 3.60 -8.85
C PHE A 126 -6.87 3.93 -9.56
N ASN A 127 -5.72 3.86 -8.89
CA ASN A 127 -4.44 4.26 -9.46
C ASN A 127 -3.77 3.08 -10.20
N GLY A 128 -3.20 3.32 -11.38
CA GLY A 128 -2.60 2.23 -12.18
C GLY A 128 -3.63 1.17 -12.61
N MET A 129 -4.88 1.55 -12.86
CA MET A 129 -5.95 0.65 -13.27
C MET A 129 -6.68 1.20 -14.50
N ASN A 130 -7.36 0.32 -15.23
CA ASN A 130 -8.28 0.73 -16.28
C ASN A 130 -9.42 1.61 -15.76
N LEU A 131 -9.90 2.57 -16.57
CA LEU A 131 -11.02 3.43 -16.19
C LEU A 131 -12.34 2.65 -16.15
N LEU A 132 -13.07 2.83 -15.05
CA LEU A 132 -14.40 2.27 -14.86
C LEU A 132 -15.41 2.88 -15.84
N SER A 133 -16.22 2.04 -16.49
CA SER A 133 -17.42 2.47 -17.22
C SER A 133 -18.56 1.46 -17.06
N GLN A 134 -19.79 1.87 -17.37
CA GLN A 134 -20.97 1.00 -17.32
C GLN A 134 -20.90 -0.23 -18.24
N HIS A 135 -20.02 -0.20 -19.25
CA HIS A 135 -19.83 -1.33 -20.19
C HIS A 135 -18.58 -2.16 -19.86
N THR A 136 -17.61 -1.56 -19.17
CA THR A 136 -16.35 -2.20 -18.82
C THR A 136 -16.07 -1.93 -17.33
N PRO A 137 -16.64 -2.75 -16.42
CA PRO A 137 -16.49 -2.55 -14.99
C PRO A 137 -15.04 -2.73 -14.50
N ASN A 138 -14.28 -3.61 -15.16
CA ASN A 138 -12.87 -3.91 -14.88
C ASN A 138 -12.57 -4.22 -13.39
N ILE A 139 -11.30 -4.13 -13.00
CA ILE A 139 -10.86 -4.34 -11.61
C ILE A 139 -11.49 -3.35 -10.62
N ILE A 140 -11.76 -2.10 -10.99
CA ILE A 140 -12.40 -1.10 -10.11
C ILE A 140 -13.82 -1.55 -9.77
N GLY A 141 -14.59 -2.02 -10.75
CA GLY A 141 -15.92 -2.58 -10.50
C GLY A 141 -15.86 -3.78 -9.55
N CYS A 142 -14.82 -4.61 -9.64
CA CYS A 142 -14.56 -5.69 -8.70
C CYS A 142 -14.27 -5.15 -7.29
N ALA A 143 -13.36 -4.18 -7.17
CA ALA A 143 -13.00 -3.54 -5.91
C ALA A 143 -14.21 -2.94 -5.17
N LEU A 144 -15.07 -2.23 -5.91
CA LEU A 144 -16.26 -1.57 -5.36
C LEU A 144 -17.36 -2.54 -4.93
N THR A 145 -17.44 -3.74 -5.51
CA THR A 145 -18.57 -4.67 -5.31
C THR A 145 -18.21 -5.94 -4.55
N ALA A 146 -16.93 -6.29 -4.44
CA ALA A 146 -16.51 -7.47 -3.71
C ALA A 146 -16.64 -7.27 -2.19
N ASP A 147 -17.21 -8.26 -1.51
CA ASP A 147 -17.25 -8.34 -0.06
C ASP A 147 -15.92 -8.88 0.51
N ASP A 148 -15.65 -8.62 1.79
CA ASP A 148 -14.53 -9.19 2.56
C ASP A 148 -13.12 -8.96 1.97
N VAL A 149 -12.97 -7.91 1.17
CA VAL A 149 -11.68 -7.42 0.63
C VAL A 149 -11.32 -6.06 1.23
N PHE A 150 -10.08 -5.65 1.03
CA PHE A 150 -9.56 -4.35 1.44
C PHE A 150 -9.21 -3.47 0.24
N ASP A 151 -9.53 -2.20 0.34
CA ASP A 151 -9.19 -1.17 -0.64
C ASP A 151 -8.17 -0.23 -0.04
N GLU A 152 -6.97 -0.18 -0.64
CA GLU A 152 -5.96 0.77 -0.22
C GLU A 152 -6.21 2.15 -0.84
N MET A 153 -6.07 3.20 -0.03
CA MET A 153 -6.51 4.54 -0.40
C MET A 153 -5.44 5.59 -0.05
N ILE A 154 -5.09 6.41 -1.04
CA ILE A 154 -4.17 7.56 -0.88
C ILE A 154 -5.01 8.84 -0.78
N ALA A 155 -5.14 9.39 0.43
CA ALA A 155 -5.99 10.55 0.70
C ALA A 155 -5.20 11.88 0.65
N ASP A 156 -4.63 12.23 -0.51
CA ASP A 156 -3.87 13.50 -0.70
C ASP A 156 -4.59 14.55 -1.57
N GLY A 157 -5.67 14.18 -2.26
CA GLY A 157 -6.43 15.07 -3.15
C GLY A 157 -5.84 15.21 -4.57
N HIS A 158 -4.69 14.58 -4.80
CA HIS A 158 -3.97 14.56 -6.07
C HIS A 158 -4.15 13.22 -6.79
N HIS A 159 -3.97 12.11 -6.07
CA HIS A 159 -4.22 10.76 -6.60
C HIS A 159 -5.72 10.54 -6.80
N ILE A 160 -6.51 10.86 -5.78
CA ILE A 160 -7.95 10.65 -5.78
C ILE A 160 -8.63 11.92 -5.30
N LYS A 161 -9.65 12.38 -6.03
CA LYS A 161 -10.45 13.55 -5.64
C LYS A 161 -11.33 13.22 -4.43
N PRO A 162 -11.59 14.18 -3.51
CA PRO A 162 -12.39 13.93 -2.31
C PRO A 162 -13.75 13.26 -2.57
N ILE A 163 -14.44 13.63 -3.64
CA ILE A 163 -15.73 13.02 -4.01
C ILE A 163 -15.62 11.52 -4.35
N ILE A 164 -14.49 11.09 -4.92
CA ILE A 164 -14.23 9.67 -5.24
C ILE A 164 -13.85 8.91 -3.97
N LEU A 165 -13.11 9.55 -3.05
CA LEU A 165 -12.85 9.00 -1.71
C LEU A 165 -14.15 8.79 -0.94
N GLN A 166 -15.08 9.75 -0.98
CA GLN A 166 -16.43 9.63 -0.41
C GLN A 166 -17.18 8.43 -1.00
N MET A 167 -17.21 8.32 -2.32
CA MET A 167 -17.89 7.19 -2.98
C MET A 167 -17.33 5.83 -2.53
N LEU A 168 -16.00 5.69 -2.45
CA LEU A 168 -15.37 4.47 -1.94
C LEU A 168 -15.75 4.23 -0.47
N PHE A 169 -15.72 5.28 0.37
CA PHE A 169 -16.13 5.21 1.77
C PHE A 169 -17.57 4.74 1.95
N ASP A 170 -18.50 5.28 1.18
CA ASP A 170 -19.92 4.92 1.27
C ASP A 170 -20.17 3.46 0.89
N LEU A 171 -19.39 2.92 -0.07
CA LEU A 171 -19.52 1.54 -0.54
C LEU A 171 -18.84 0.52 0.36
N LYS A 172 -17.64 0.84 0.87
CA LYS A 172 -16.76 -0.13 1.56
C LYS A 172 -16.75 0.05 3.08
N GLY A 173 -16.96 1.28 3.53
CA GLY A 173 -16.89 1.66 4.93
C GLY A 173 -15.48 1.55 5.54
N PRO A 174 -15.32 2.05 6.78
CA PRO A 174 -14.02 2.15 7.43
C PRO A 174 -13.39 0.81 7.83
N ASN A 175 -14.17 -0.28 7.77
CA ASN A 175 -13.66 -1.63 8.02
C ASN A 175 -12.84 -2.16 6.85
N HIS A 176 -13.15 -1.75 5.61
CA HIS A 176 -12.54 -2.32 4.41
C HIS A 176 -11.61 -1.34 3.70
N ILE A 177 -11.52 -0.09 4.15
CA ILE A 177 -10.58 0.88 3.60
C ILE A 177 -9.30 0.93 4.43
N VAL A 178 -8.18 0.67 3.77
CA VAL A 178 -6.83 0.79 4.32
C VAL A 178 -6.25 2.13 3.87
N LEU A 179 -6.07 3.05 4.81
CA LEU A 179 -5.42 4.31 4.52
C LEU A 179 -3.91 4.08 4.37
N MET A 180 -3.36 4.48 3.23
CA MET A 180 -1.93 4.40 2.96
C MET A 180 -1.40 5.75 2.48
N THR A 181 -0.07 5.86 2.46
CA THR A 181 0.58 7.07 1.96
C THR A 181 1.09 6.92 0.54
N ASP A 182 1.56 5.74 0.15
CA ASP A 182 2.40 5.58 -1.06
C ASP A 182 3.59 6.57 -1.08
N CYS A 183 4.14 6.83 0.11
CA CYS A 183 5.12 7.89 0.29
C CYS A 183 6.49 7.42 -0.19
N LEU A 184 7.08 8.18 -1.09
CA LEU A 184 8.41 7.92 -1.61
C LEU A 184 9.49 8.36 -0.63
N ARG A 185 10.75 8.01 -0.93
CA ARG A 185 11.93 8.55 -0.21
C ARG A 185 12.07 10.07 -0.27
N THR A 186 11.32 10.74 -1.15
CA THR A 186 11.23 12.21 -1.22
C THR A 186 10.22 12.78 -0.21
N GLY A 187 9.42 11.93 0.45
CA GLY A 187 8.59 12.32 1.57
C GLY A 187 9.40 12.94 2.70
N GLY A 188 9.08 14.18 3.05
CA GLY A 188 9.82 14.95 4.06
C GLY A 188 11.11 15.62 3.54
N MET A 189 11.41 15.49 2.25
CA MET A 189 12.50 16.23 1.60
C MET A 189 12.00 17.55 1.00
N PRO A 190 12.88 18.56 0.77
CA PRO A 190 12.52 19.79 0.07
C PRO A 190 12.06 19.54 -1.38
N ASP A 191 11.37 20.50 -1.97
CA ASP A 191 11.12 20.52 -3.42
C ASP A 191 12.44 20.48 -4.20
N GLY A 192 12.47 19.75 -5.31
CA GLY A 192 13.69 19.53 -6.08
C GLY A 192 13.62 18.39 -7.07
N GLU A 193 14.75 18.08 -7.68
CA GLU A 193 14.92 16.98 -8.63
C GLU A 193 15.57 15.77 -7.96
N TYR A 194 15.02 14.60 -8.22
CA TYR A 194 15.41 13.34 -7.62
C TYR A 194 15.47 12.22 -8.67
N VAL A 195 16.17 11.14 -8.34
CA VAL A 195 16.16 9.90 -9.12
C VAL A 195 15.62 8.76 -8.25
N LEU A 196 14.50 8.18 -8.67
CA LEU A 196 13.82 7.08 -8.03
C LEU A 196 13.78 5.90 -9.00
N SER A 197 14.45 4.79 -8.64
CA SER A 197 14.41 3.55 -9.43
C SER A 197 14.84 3.72 -10.89
N GLY A 198 15.80 4.63 -11.13
CA GLY A 198 16.28 4.98 -12.47
C GLY A 198 15.45 6.05 -13.18
N MET A 199 14.30 6.45 -12.64
CA MET A 199 13.45 7.50 -13.21
C MET A 199 13.70 8.86 -12.54
N LYS A 200 13.70 9.91 -13.35
CA LYS A 200 13.73 11.28 -12.84
C LYS A 200 12.37 11.67 -12.28
N VAL A 201 12.38 12.21 -11.07
CA VAL A 201 11.19 12.69 -10.36
C VAL A 201 11.43 14.12 -9.93
N THR A 202 10.49 15.00 -10.22
CA THR A 202 10.52 16.39 -9.76
C THR A 202 9.45 16.56 -8.69
N VAL A 203 9.85 17.05 -7.51
CA VAL A 203 8.93 17.42 -6.45
C VAL A 203 8.69 18.92 -6.49
N ARG A 204 7.43 19.32 -6.68
CA ARG A 204 7.00 20.73 -6.66
C ARG A 204 5.74 20.87 -5.83
N ASN A 205 5.72 21.81 -4.90
CA ASN A 205 4.65 22.00 -3.93
C ASN A 205 4.28 20.70 -3.20
N HIS A 206 5.29 19.88 -2.86
CA HIS A 206 5.09 18.55 -2.26
C HIS A 206 4.30 17.56 -3.13
N ILE A 207 4.34 17.71 -4.45
CA ILE A 207 3.77 16.75 -5.40
C ILE A 207 4.93 16.16 -6.22
N ALA A 208 5.08 14.85 -6.18
CA ALA A 208 6.10 14.13 -6.94
C ALA A 208 5.58 13.77 -8.34
N LEU A 209 6.31 14.22 -9.36
CA LEU A 209 5.92 14.10 -10.77
C LEU A 209 7.04 13.46 -11.59
N LEU A 210 6.65 12.57 -12.51
CA LEU A 210 7.50 12.10 -13.61
C LEU A 210 7.69 13.20 -14.66
N GLU A 211 8.67 13.03 -15.55
CA GLU A 211 8.91 13.96 -16.67
C GLU A 211 7.69 14.16 -17.59
N ASN A 212 6.82 13.14 -17.69
CA ASN A 212 5.57 13.20 -18.46
C ASN A 212 4.40 13.84 -17.70
N GLY A 213 4.62 14.37 -16.50
CA GLY A 213 3.61 15.02 -15.67
C GLY A 213 2.69 14.07 -14.90
N LYS A 214 2.85 12.75 -15.02
CA LYS A 214 2.13 11.78 -14.17
C LYS A 214 2.68 11.81 -12.74
N LEU A 215 1.85 11.44 -11.77
CA LEU A 215 2.27 11.28 -10.39
C LEU A 215 3.28 10.12 -10.27
N ALA A 216 4.28 10.30 -9.42
CA ALA A 216 5.19 9.25 -8.99
C ALA A 216 5.04 9.13 -7.48
N GLY A 217 4.33 8.11 -6.99
CA GLY A 217 3.95 7.98 -5.58
C GLY A 217 3.47 9.30 -4.96
N SER A 218 3.68 9.48 -3.66
CA SER A 218 3.32 10.70 -2.94
C SER A 218 4.43 11.20 -2.03
N THR A 219 4.19 12.37 -1.43
CA THR A 219 4.93 12.83 -0.24
C THR A 219 3.98 12.94 0.97
N LEU A 220 2.87 12.19 0.96
CA LEU A 220 1.84 12.22 1.99
C LEU A 220 2.36 11.61 3.30
N THR A 221 1.99 12.21 4.43
CA THR A 221 2.15 11.61 5.75
C THR A 221 0.82 11.03 6.23
N LEU A 222 0.85 9.95 7.00
CA LEU A 222 -0.37 9.25 7.40
C LEU A 222 -1.28 10.12 8.29
N ASP A 223 -0.71 10.98 9.13
CA ASP A 223 -1.47 11.93 9.94
C ASP A 223 -2.17 13.00 9.08
N LYS A 224 -1.54 13.44 7.98
CA LYS A 224 -2.16 14.34 7.00
C LYS A 224 -3.27 13.62 6.25
N ALA A 225 -3.09 12.35 5.87
CA ALA A 225 -4.13 11.54 5.25
C ALA A 225 -5.38 11.43 6.14
N VAL A 226 -5.19 11.20 7.45
CA VAL A 226 -6.27 11.17 8.43
C VAL A 226 -6.98 12.53 8.52
N ARG A 227 -6.23 13.63 8.69
CA ARG A 227 -6.79 14.98 8.74
C ARG A 227 -7.54 15.35 7.47
N ASN A 228 -7.03 14.95 6.30
CA ASN A 228 -7.65 15.23 5.01
C ASN A 228 -9.06 14.64 4.93
N LEU A 229 -9.24 13.36 5.27
CA LEU A 229 -10.57 12.73 5.23
C LEU A 229 -11.57 13.40 6.17
N VAL A 230 -11.13 13.83 7.35
CA VAL A 230 -11.99 14.53 8.32
C VAL A 230 -12.33 15.94 7.83
N ASN A 231 -11.34 16.69 7.32
CA ASN A 231 -11.52 18.06 6.84
C ASN A 231 -12.37 18.14 5.56
N TRP A 232 -12.33 17.09 4.74
CA TRP A 232 -13.19 16.97 3.55
C TRP A 232 -14.55 16.36 3.85
N GLU A 233 -14.86 16.15 5.14
CA GLU A 233 -16.13 15.57 5.61
C GLU A 233 -16.43 14.18 5.04
N VAL A 234 -15.39 13.43 4.65
CA VAL A 234 -15.52 12.07 4.11
C VAL A 234 -15.98 11.09 5.18
N CYS A 235 -15.47 11.26 6.39
CA CYS A 235 -15.78 10.39 7.53
C CYS A 235 -15.54 11.08 8.87
N LYS A 236 -16.01 10.46 9.95
CA LYS A 236 -15.77 10.96 11.32
C LYS A 236 -14.33 10.70 11.76
N PRO A 237 -13.79 11.45 12.74
CA PRO A 237 -12.42 11.26 13.23
C PRO A 237 -12.05 9.83 13.62
N TYR A 238 -12.94 9.12 14.33
CA TYR A 238 -12.66 7.75 14.77
C TYR A 238 -12.63 6.75 13.59
N GLU A 239 -13.33 7.04 12.50
CA GLU A 239 -13.35 6.23 11.27
C GLU A 239 -12.06 6.42 10.49
N ALA A 240 -11.59 7.67 10.36
CA ALA A 240 -10.30 7.98 9.77
C ALA A 240 -9.14 7.33 10.53
N ILE A 241 -9.15 7.40 11.87
CA ILE A 241 -8.15 6.72 12.71
C ILE A 241 -8.22 5.21 12.49
N LYS A 242 -9.42 4.62 12.48
CA LYS A 242 -9.61 3.18 12.26
C LYS A 242 -9.04 2.71 10.92
N MET A 243 -9.28 3.46 9.84
CA MET A 243 -8.72 3.19 8.51
C MET A 243 -7.19 3.32 8.47
N ALA A 244 -6.58 4.06 9.39
CA ALA A 244 -5.13 4.24 9.50
C ALA A 244 -4.44 3.29 10.51
N THR A 245 -5.19 2.56 11.34
CA THR A 245 -4.62 1.72 12.41
C THR A 245 -5.18 0.30 12.40
N TYR A 246 -6.44 0.12 12.80
CA TYR A 246 -7.05 -1.19 13.00
C TYR A 246 -7.29 -1.92 11.67
N THR A 247 -7.78 -1.21 10.67
CA THR A 247 -8.08 -1.79 9.35
C THR A 247 -6.82 -2.30 8.63
N PRO A 248 -5.71 -1.54 8.54
CA PRO A 248 -4.44 -2.05 8.01
C PRO A 248 -3.86 -3.21 8.85
N ALA A 249 -4.01 -3.19 10.17
CA ALA A 249 -3.57 -4.32 11.00
C ALA A 249 -4.37 -5.59 10.65
N ARG A 250 -5.69 -5.46 10.52
CA ARG A 250 -6.58 -6.57 10.13
C ARG A 250 -6.28 -7.10 8.73
N SER A 251 -6.00 -6.22 7.76
CA SER A 251 -5.71 -6.64 6.39
C SER A 251 -4.43 -7.45 6.24
N LEU A 252 -3.52 -7.35 7.22
CA LEU A 252 -2.27 -8.12 7.30
C LEU A 252 -2.31 -9.24 8.35
N ASN A 253 -3.46 -9.47 9.00
CA ASN A 253 -3.61 -10.40 10.14
C ASN A 253 -2.65 -10.10 11.31
N GLU A 254 -2.41 -8.81 11.59
CA GLU A 254 -1.51 -8.35 12.65
C GLU A 254 -2.28 -8.01 13.93
N ASN A 255 -1.69 -8.34 15.08
CA ASN A 255 -2.29 -8.11 16.39
C ASN A 255 -1.96 -6.71 16.95
N CYS A 256 -2.25 -5.67 16.18
CA CYS A 256 -2.02 -4.27 16.56
C CYS A 256 -3.18 -3.36 16.11
N GLY A 257 -2.98 -2.04 16.12
CA GLY A 257 -3.95 -1.07 15.58
C GLY A 257 -5.13 -0.71 16.48
N CYS A 258 -5.24 -1.27 17.69
CA CYS A 258 -6.22 -0.84 18.70
C CYS A 258 -5.66 -0.92 20.12
N ILE A 259 -6.23 -0.10 21.01
CA ILE A 259 -5.84 -0.04 22.43
C ILE A 259 -6.68 -1.05 23.21
N LEU A 260 -6.09 -2.18 23.54
CA LEU A 260 -6.68 -3.26 24.33
C LEU A 260 -5.63 -3.82 25.30
N PRO A 261 -6.05 -4.46 26.41
CA PRO A 261 -5.15 -5.25 27.24
C PRO A 261 -4.35 -6.27 26.41
N ASP A 262 -3.16 -6.61 26.91
CA ASP A 262 -2.27 -7.63 26.34
C ASP A 262 -1.77 -7.32 24.90
N ARG A 263 -1.77 -6.05 24.51
CA ARG A 263 -1.16 -5.56 23.26
C ARG A 263 0.02 -4.64 23.56
N ASP A 264 0.91 -4.51 22.57
CA ASP A 264 2.00 -3.54 22.63
C ASP A 264 1.44 -2.12 22.83
N ALA A 265 2.05 -1.36 23.73
CA ALA A 265 1.70 0.03 24.00
C ALA A 265 2.22 0.97 22.90
N ASP A 266 1.74 0.74 21.68
CA ASP A 266 1.98 1.53 20.48
C ASP A 266 0.79 2.48 20.27
N PHE A 267 0.97 3.77 20.56
CA PHE A 267 -0.10 4.75 20.44
C PHE A 267 0.41 6.16 20.17
N ASN A 268 -0.47 6.99 19.63
CA ASN A 268 -0.23 8.42 19.43
C ASN A 268 -1.09 9.23 20.39
N VAL A 269 -0.57 10.35 20.87
CA VAL A 269 -1.33 11.39 21.55
C VAL A 269 -1.62 12.47 20.52
N LEU A 270 -2.90 12.78 20.31
CA LEU A 270 -3.34 13.77 19.33
C LEU A 270 -3.98 14.97 20.03
N ASP A 271 -3.90 16.15 19.41
CA ASP A 271 -4.72 17.30 19.80
C ASP A 271 -6.14 17.22 19.20
N SER A 272 -6.98 18.22 19.48
CA SER A 272 -8.36 18.30 18.96
C SER A 272 -8.45 18.43 17.43
N ASN A 273 -7.35 18.82 16.78
CA ASN A 273 -7.23 18.96 15.33
C ASN A 273 -6.57 17.74 14.69
N LEU A 274 -6.37 16.66 15.46
CA LEU A 274 -5.69 15.43 15.03
C LEU A 274 -4.23 15.65 14.62
N ASN A 275 -3.56 16.66 15.18
CA ASN A 275 -2.11 16.78 15.09
C ASN A 275 -1.45 15.82 16.08
N VAL A 276 -0.39 15.14 15.64
CA VAL A 276 0.37 14.23 16.51
C VAL A 276 1.23 15.04 17.46
N LEU A 277 0.93 14.96 18.76
CA LEU A 277 1.72 15.59 19.82
C LEU A 277 2.85 14.68 20.29
N LYS A 278 2.57 13.37 20.43
CA LYS A 278 3.53 12.36 20.90
C LYS A 278 3.28 11.01 20.24
N THR A 279 4.32 10.20 20.10
CA THR A 279 4.23 8.81 19.66
C THR A 279 4.97 7.91 20.63
N PHE A 280 4.33 6.82 21.02
CA PHE A 280 4.87 5.78 21.88
C PHE A 280 5.01 4.47 21.08
N VAL A 281 6.13 3.78 21.27
CA VAL A 281 6.37 2.43 20.74
C VAL A 281 6.83 1.55 21.90
N ASN A 282 6.13 0.45 22.15
CA ASN A 282 6.31 -0.41 23.33
C ASN A 282 6.30 0.39 24.64
N GLY A 283 5.40 1.37 24.74
CA GLY A 283 5.25 2.24 25.92
C GLY A 283 6.36 3.27 26.10
N LYS A 284 7.32 3.37 25.16
CA LYS A 284 8.42 4.34 25.20
C LYS A 284 8.14 5.49 24.25
N GLU A 285 8.28 6.73 24.73
CA GLU A 285 8.15 7.92 23.88
C GLU A 285 9.27 7.91 22.81
N LYS A 286 8.87 8.02 21.55
CA LYS A 286 9.76 8.06 20.37
C LYS A 286 9.70 9.38 19.61
N TYR A 287 8.63 10.14 19.82
CA TYR A 287 8.41 11.44 19.22
C TYR A 287 7.63 12.32 20.18
N SER A 288 7.98 13.61 20.21
CA SER A 288 7.23 14.67 20.87
C SER A 288 7.40 15.96 20.06
N VAL A 289 6.31 16.69 19.81
CA VAL A 289 6.40 18.07 19.32
C VAL A 289 7.15 18.89 20.38
N LYS A 290 8.12 19.70 19.93
CA LYS A 290 8.87 20.61 20.78
C LYS A 290 8.08 21.89 21.06
#